data_AF-A0AAV0WMH7-F1
#
_entry.id   AF-A0AAV0WMH7-F1
#
_cell.length_a   1.000
_cell.length_b   1.000
_cell.length_c   1.000
_cell.angle_alpha   90.00
_cell.angle_beta   90.00
_cell.angle_gamma   90.00
#
_symmetry.space_group_name_H-M   'P 1'
#
loop_
_entity.id
_entity.type
_entity.pdbx_description
1 polymer ?
#
loop_
_entity_poly.entity_id
_entity_poly.type
_entity_poly.pdbx_seq_one_letter_code
_entity_poly.pdbx_strand_id
1 'polypeptide(L)'
;MRQEDFRYTVLLEKDITNRKVNADGEKVEWMKMQWLYFVKDKPYKMFFKYSNNEFVAFISVNFSKRLMAKPKELELSQWAGN
;
A
#
# COMPACT_ATOMS: atom_id res chain seq x y z
N MET A 1 -20.14 5.74 26.21
CA MET A 1 -19.43 6.32 25.05
C MET A 1 -20.36 7.32 24.40
N ARG A 2 -19.93 8.57 24.27
CA ARG A 2 -20.68 9.66 23.64
C ARG A 2 -20.13 9.88 22.23
N GLN A 3 -20.95 10.39 21.31
CA GLN A 3 -20.56 10.63 19.91
C GLN A 3 -19.34 11.57 19.78
N GLU A 4 -19.18 12.47 20.75
CA GLU A 4 -18.05 13.39 20.93
C GLU A 4 -16.72 12.69 21.27
N ASP A 5 -16.75 11.41 21.68
CA ASP A 5 -15.56 10.58 21.89
C ASP A 5 -14.97 10.05 20.55
N PHE A 6 -15.73 10.11 19.45
CA PHE A 6 -15.29 9.66 18.12
C PHE A 6 -14.67 10.81 17.34
N ARG A 7 -13.34 10.89 17.33
CA ARG A 7 -12.60 11.83 16.50
C ARG A 7 -12.72 11.44 15.02
N TYR A 8 -13.09 12.42 14.19
CA TYR A 8 -13.07 12.48 12.71
C TYR A 8 -12.54 11.20 12.01
N THR A 9 -13.42 10.25 11.69
CA THR A 9 -13.07 8.97 11.06
C THR A 9 -12.75 9.07 9.58
N VAL A 10 -13.03 10.21 8.95
CA VAL A 10 -12.84 10.43 7.51
C VAL A 10 -11.41 10.13 7.04
N LEU A 11 -10.40 10.46 7.85
CA LEU A 11 -8.99 10.15 7.52
C LEU A 11 -8.74 8.64 7.55
N LEU A 12 -9.24 7.97 8.59
CA LEU A 12 -9.15 6.52 8.73
C LEU A 12 -9.85 5.80 7.57
N GLU A 13 -11.05 6.25 7.18
CA GLU A 13 -11.82 5.68 6.07
C GLU A 13 -11.09 5.83 4.72
N LYS A 14 -10.49 7.00 4.47
CA LYS A 14 -9.63 7.23 3.29
C LYS A 14 -8.40 6.32 3.29
N ASP A 15 -7.75 6.14 4.44
CA ASP A 15 -6.56 5.28 4.55
C ASP A 15 -6.90 3.78 4.43
N ILE A 16 -8.06 3.36 4.96
CA ILE A 16 -8.60 2.00 4.76
C ILE A 16 -8.86 1.73 3.27
N THR A 17 -9.23 2.75 2.50
CA THR A 17 -9.51 2.63 1.06
C THR A 17 -8.21 2.51 0.24
N ASN A 18 -7.15 3.23 0.64
CA ASN A 18 -5.84 3.26 -0.03
C ASN A 18 -4.87 2.18 0.47
N ARG A 19 -5.29 0.90 0.47
CA ARG A 19 -4.40 -0.20 0.89
C ARG A 19 -3.20 -0.35 -0.04
N LYS A 20 -2.05 -0.71 0.53
CA LYS A 20 -0.91 -1.24 -0.23
C LYS A 20 -1.31 -2.58 -0.83
N VAL A 21 -0.76 -2.86 -2.00
CA VAL A 21 -0.89 -4.16 -2.66
C VAL A 21 0.41 -4.95 -2.48
N ASN A 22 0.30 -6.27 -2.40
CA ASN A 22 1.45 -7.17 -2.42
C ASN A 22 2.05 -7.22 -3.84
N ALA A 23 3.11 -8.02 -4.00
CA ALA A 23 3.75 -8.24 -5.29
C ALA A 23 2.79 -8.84 -6.35
N ASP A 24 1.74 -9.52 -5.91
CA ASP A 24 0.74 -10.18 -6.76
C ASP A 24 -0.46 -9.26 -7.09
N GLY A 25 -0.45 -8.02 -6.61
CA GLY A 25 -1.51 -7.02 -6.86
C GLY A 25 -2.70 -7.10 -5.90
N GLU A 26 -2.69 -8.01 -4.93
CA GLU A 26 -3.74 -8.19 -3.94
C GLU A 26 -3.59 -7.21 -2.78
N LYS A 27 -4.71 -6.75 -2.20
CA LYS A 27 -4.68 -5.86 -1.05
C LYS A 27 -4.07 -6.57 0.16
N VAL A 28 -3.11 -5.91 0.80
CA VAL A 28 -2.48 -6.42 2.01
C VAL A 28 -3.44 -6.37 3.19
N GLU A 29 -3.61 -7.50 3.87
CA GLU A 29 -4.42 -7.65 5.08
C GLU A 29 -3.53 -7.62 6.32
N TRP A 30 -3.16 -6.42 6.75
CA TRP A 30 -2.20 -6.20 7.85
C TRP A 30 -2.50 -7.00 9.12
N MET A 31 -3.78 -7.09 9.50
CA MET A 31 -4.21 -7.75 10.74
C MET A 31 -4.13 -9.29 10.69
N LYS A 32 -3.98 -9.89 9.51
CA LYS A 32 -3.82 -11.35 9.37
C LYS A 32 -2.36 -11.79 9.35
N MET A 33 -1.42 -10.85 9.32
CA MET A 33 0.01 -11.18 9.27
C MET A 33 0.43 -11.91 10.53
N GLN A 34 1.09 -13.05 10.35
CA GLN A 34 1.62 -13.84 11.46
C GLN A 34 3.14 -13.77 11.51
N TRP A 35 3.78 -13.57 10.35
CA TRP A 35 5.24 -13.46 10.23
C TRP A 35 5.61 -12.21 9.47
N LEU A 36 6.68 -11.58 9.94
CA LEU A 36 7.30 -10.40 9.36
C LEU A 36 8.79 -10.67 9.21
N TYR A 37 9.31 -10.43 8.02
CA TYR A 37 10.72 -10.63 7.71
C TYR A 37 11.26 -9.45 6.91
N PHE A 38 12.44 -8.98 7.32
CA PHE A 38 13.13 -7.82 6.75
C PHE A 38 14.55 -8.22 6.36
N VAL A 39 15.03 -7.67 5.24
CA VAL A 39 16.37 -7.94 4.73
C VAL A 39 17.11 -6.64 4.54
N LYS A 40 18.36 -6.58 5.00
CA LYS A 40 19.19 -5.37 5.01
C LYS A 40 19.44 -4.79 3.61
N ASP A 41 19.50 -5.65 2.60
CA ASP A 41 19.68 -5.27 1.19
C ASP A 41 18.44 -4.60 0.58
N LYS A 42 17.26 -4.79 1.19
CA LYS A 42 15.95 -4.35 0.69
C LYS A 42 15.20 -3.54 1.77
N PRO A 43 15.68 -2.34 2.14
CA PRO A 43 15.14 -1.57 3.26
C PRO A 43 13.68 -1.13 3.06
N TYR A 44 13.21 -1.03 1.82
CA TYR A 44 11.83 -0.68 1.50
C TYR A 44 10.93 -1.88 1.21
N LYS A 45 11.41 -3.11 1.39
CA LYS A 45 10.63 -4.31 1.14
C LYS A 45 10.44 -5.09 2.43
N MET A 46 9.21 -5.50 2.69
CA MET A 46 8.90 -6.42 3.76
C MET A 46 8.32 -7.69 3.17
N PHE A 47 8.78 -8.81 3.73
CA PHE A 47 8.28 -10.13 3.42
C PHE A 47 7.37 -10.58 4.56
N PHE A 48 6.23 -11.15 4.24
CA PHE A 48 5.26 -11.58 5.23
C PHE A 48 4.51 -12.83 4.77
N LYS A 49 3.86 -13.51 5.72
CA LYS A 49 2.89 -14.58 5.44
C LYS A 49 1.78 -14.55 6.49
N TYR A 50 0.61 -15.06 6.09
CA TYR A 50 -0.58 -15.14 6.94
C TYR A 50 -0.70 -16.46 7.70
N SER A 51 0.33 -17.33 7.64
CA SER A 51 0.34 -18.65 8.27
C SER A 51 1.64 -18.86 9.03
N ASN A 52 1.55 -19.55 10.18
CA ASN A 52 2.68 -20.01 10.97
C ASN A 52 3.35 -21.26 10.40
N ASN A 53 2.80 -21.87 9.35
CA ASN A 53 3.41 -23.01 8.69
C ASN A 53 4.73 -22.59 8.01
N GLU A 54 5.83 -23.26 8.33
CA GLU A 54 7.17 -22.99 7.80
C GLU A 54 7.29 -23.24 6.29
N PHE A 55 6.51 -24.17 5.75
CA PHE A 55 6.52 -24.53 4.33
C PHE A 55 5.79 -23.52 3.43
N VAL A 56 5.04 -22.59 4.00
CA VAL A 56 4.35 -21.54 3.24
C VAL A 56 5.35 -20.44 2.88
N ALA A 57 5.46 -20.16 1.58
CA ALA A 57 6.33 -19.11 1.06
C ALA A 57 5.89 -17.71 1.53
N PHE A 58 6.86 -16.80 1.64
CA PHE A 58 6.59 -15.41 1.93
C PHE A 58 6.16 -14.67 0.67
N ILE A 59 5.16 -13.80 0.82
CA ILE A 59 4.85 -12.74 -0.14
C ILE A 59 5.50 -11.44 0.30
N SER A 60 5.51 -10.42 -0.56
CA SER A 60 6.20 -9.16 -0.26
C SER A 60 5.37 -7.93 -0.57
N VAL A 61 5.61 -6.86 0.20
CA VAL A 61 5.04 -5.53 -0.03
C VAL A 61 6.17 -4.51 -0.13
N ASN A 62 6.02 -3.54 -1.04
CA ASN A 62 6.99 -2.47 -1.26
C ASN A 62 6.50 -1.15 -0.65
N PHE A 63 7.33 -0.58 0.22
CA PHE A 63 7.12 0.70 0.90
C PHE A 63 7.76 1.88 0.20
N SER A 64 8.46 1.67 -0.92
CA SER A 64 8.96 2.77 -1.74
C SER A 64 7.81 3.74 -2.06
N LYS A 65 8.15 5.04 -2.14
CA LYS A 65 7.18 6.06 -2.56
C LYS A 65 6.65 5.64 -3.93
N ARG A 66 5.33 5.64 -4.09
CA ARG A 66 4.75 5.53 -5.43
C ARG A 66 5.25 6.76 -6.19
N LEU A 67 6.08 6.56 -7.20
CA LEU A 67 6.28 7.60 -8.21
C LEU A 67 4.91 7.76 -8.85
N MET A 68 4.16 8.78 -8.46
CA MET A 68 2.98 9.15 -9.22
C MET A 68 3.50 9.49 -10.61
N ALA A 69 3.22 8.62 -11.59
CA ALA A 69 3.35 9.01 -12.97
C ALA A 69 2.58 10.32 -13.10
N LYS A 70 3.23 11.38 -13.58
CA LYS A 70 2.54 12.63 -13.89
C LYS A 70 1.29 12.26 -14.69
N PRO A 71 0.10 12.82 -14.36
CA PRO A 71 -1.10 12.58 -15.16
C PRO A 71 -0.73 12.81 -16.63
N LYS A 72 -1.09 11.87 -17.50
CA LYS A 72 -0.77 11.90 -18.94
C LYS A 72 -1.53 12.99 -19.71
N GLU A 73 -1.99 14.02 -19.00
CA GLU A 73 -3.00 14.98 -19.42
C GLU A 73 -2.43 16.39 -19.25
N LEU A 74 -1.41 16.71 -20.06
CA LEU A 74 -0.91 18.07 -20.30
C LEU A 74 0.02 18.14 -21.53
N GLU A 75 -0.15 17.25 -22.52
CA GLU A 75 0.55 17.33 -23.82
C GLU A 75 -0.38 17.66 -25.00
N LEU A 76 -1.62 18.09 -24.74
CA LEU A 76 -2.59 18.45 -25.79
C LEU A 76 -2.93 19.95 -25.87
N SER A 77 -2.06 20.86 -25.41
CA SER A 77 -2.28 22.30 -25.59
C SER A 77 -1.15 23.07 -26.29
N GLN A 78 -0.17 22.40 -26.89
CA GLN A 78 0.88 23.07 -27.67
C GLN A 78 0.69 22.99 -29.20
N TRP A 79 -0.45 22.45 -29.67
CA TRP A 79 -0.74 22.26 -31.10
C TRP A 79 -2.08 22.86 -31.55
N ALA A 80 -2.57 23.90 -30.86
CA ALA A 80 -3.68 24.72 -31.34
C ALA A 80 -3.19 26.16 -31.52
N GLY A 81 -2.35 26.35 -32.53
CA GLY A 81 -1.74 27.64 -32.86
C GLY A 81 -0.92 27.56 -34.13
N ASN A 82 -1.62 27.47 -35.27
CA ASN A 82 -1.21 27.98 -36.58
C ASN A 82 -2.47 28.20 -37.42
#